data_AF-A0AAW6U6F3-F1
#
_entry.id   AF-A0AAW6U6F3-F1
#
_cell.length_a   1.000
_cell.length_b   1.000
_cell.length_c   1.000
_cell.angle_alpha   90.00
_cell.angle_beta   90.00
_cell.angle_gamma   90.00
#
_symmetry.space_group_name_H-M   'P 1'
#
loop_
_entity.id
_entity.type
_entity.pdbx_description
1 polymer ?
#
loop_
_entity_poly.entity_id
_entity_poly.type
_entity_poly.pdbx_seq_one_letter_code
_entity_poly.pdbx_strand_id
1 'polypeptide(L)'
;MFLLDRLKRHGAIDEVQSDGLSAAIGAVKQFDQRTFRVRGRGIRASQVSYEEVSRFLDEEFPGYYTYTTKVQTYEDRHNVPHARIDIKGWSGLSQRMNRYNPFDMTITIRTEPPASKE
;
A
#
# COMPACT_ATOMS: atom_id res chain seq x y z
N MET A 1 -8.37 19.15 9.40
CA MET A 1 -9.22 17.94 9.32
C MET A 1 -10.38 18.24 8.38
N PHE A 2 -10.47 17.51 7.26
CA PHE A 2 -11.41 17.80 6.18
C PHE A 2 -12.73 17.04 6.37
N LEU A 3 -13.85 17.68 6.01
CA LEU A 3 -15.24 17.21 6.12
C LEU A 3 -15.52 15.77 5.58
N LEU A 4 -14.61 15.19 4.82
CA LEU A 4 -14.75 13.85 4.25
C LEU A 4 -14.54 12.71 5.28
N ASP A 5 -13.80 12.95 6.36
CA ASP A 5 -13.60 11.95 7.43
C ASP A 5 -14.94 11.59 8.11
N ARG A 6 -15.85 12.56 8.20
CA ARG A 6 -17.14 12.42 8.88
C ARG A 6 -18.13 11.50 8.12
N LEU A 7 -17.96 11.35 6.81
CA LEU A 7 -18.87 10.57 5.97
C LEU A 7 -18.55 9.06 5.95
N LYS A 8 -17.35 8.64 6.37
CA LYS A 8 -16.96 7.23 6.33
C LYS A 8 -16.74 6.55 7.68
N ARG A 9 -16.82 7.26 8.82
CA ARG A 9 -16.58 6.71 10.17
C ARG A 9 -15.35 5.80 10.22
N HIS A 10 -14.28 6.16 9.52
CA HIS A 10 -13.00 5.50 9.74
C HIS A 10 -12.41 6.09 11.02
N GLY A 11 -11.89 5.25 11.91
CA GLY A 11 -11.21 5.66 13.14
C GLY A 11 -9.89 6.38 12.83
N ALA A 12 -9.02 6.52 13.84
CA ALA A 12 -7.74 7.21 13.73
C ALA A 12 -6.99 6.83 12.43
N ILE A 13 -6.56 7.84 11.68
CA ILE A 13 -5.78 7.66 10.46
C ILE A 13 -4.35 8.03 10.80
N ASP A 14 -3.48 7.04 10.86
CA ASP A 14 -2.04 7.25 10.93
C ASP A 14 -1.46 7.16 9.52
N GLU A 15 -0.68 8.18 9.15
CA GLU A 15 -0.06 8.27 7.83
C GLU A 15 1.45 8.38 7.98
N VAL A 16 2.17 7.48 7.30
CA VAL A 16 3.63 7.47 7.23
C VAL A 16 4.03 7.47 5.77
N GLN A 17 4.87 8.42 5.39
CA GLN A 17 5.51 8.45 4.08
C GLN A 17 7.01 8.22 4.25
N SER A 18 7.59 7.33 3.46
CA SER A 18 9.02 7.05 3.47
C SER A 18 9.54 6.84 2.05
N ASP A 19 10.85 7.03 1.89
CA ASP A 19 11.56 6.57 0.70
C ASP A 19 11.81 5.06 0.79
N GLY A 20 11.92 4.42 -0.38
CA GLY A 20 12.10 2.98 -0.50
C GLY A 20 10.83 2.17 -0.22
N LEU A 21 11.03 0.86 -0.03
CA LEU A 21 9.97 -0.14 0.19
C LEU A 21 9.86 -0.59 1.66
N SER A 22 10.77 -0.15 2.53
CA SER A 22 10.86 -0.62 3.92
C SER A 22 9.57 -0.40 4.70
N ALA A 23 8.91 0.75 4.55
CA ALA A 23 7.61 1.02 5.18
C ALA A 23 6.51 0.10 4.65
N ALA A 24 6.55 -0.29 3.36
CA ALA A 24 5.57 -1.22 2.79
C ALA A 24 5.75 -2.60 3.41
N ILE A 25 7.00 -3.09 3.49
CA ILE A 25 7.34 -4.38 4.09
C ILE A 25 6.93 -4.40 5.56
N GLY A 26 7.25 -3.35 6.32
CA GLY A 26 6.85 -3.22 7.72
C GLY A 26 5.34 -3.24 7.91
N ALA A 27 4.61 -2.49 7.08
CA ALA A 27 3.15 -2.45 7.13
C ALA A 27 2.51 -3.79 6.74
N VAL A 28 3.02 -4.49 5.72
CA VAL A 28 2.52 -5.82 5.34
C VAL A 28 2.75 -6.83 6.46
N LYS A 29 3.93 -6.80 7.08
CA LYS A 29 4.27 -7.67 8.22
C LYS A 29 3.39 -7.42 9.46
N GLN A 30 2.98 -6.17 9.70
CA GLN A 30 2.07 -5.85 10.81
C GLN A 30 0.70 -6.55 10.67
N PHE A 31 0.32 -6.93 9.45
CA PHE A 31 -0.95 -7.60 9.15
C PHE A 31 -0.71 -9.01 8.57
N ASP A 32 0.27 -9.75 9.08
CA ASP A 32 0.68 -11.05 8.53
C ASP A 32 -0.43 -12.12 8.51
N GLN A 33 -1.38 -12.06 9.45
CA GLN A 33 -2.56 -12.93 9.51
C GLN A 33 -3.68 -12.54 8.52
N ARG A 34 -3.49 -11.50 7.71
CA ARG A 34 -4.52 -10.97 6.80
C ARG A 34 -4.20 -11.29 5.36
N THR A 35 -5.25 -11.24 4.54
CA THR A 35 -5.11 -11.25 3.09
C THR A 35 -5.13 -9.83 2.55
N PHE A 36 -4.57 -9.67 1.35
CA PHE A 36 -4.37 -8.39 0.71
C PHE A 36 -4.97 -8.35 -0.69
N ARG A 37 -5.39 -7.15 -1.05
CA ARG A 37 -5.71 -6.76 -2.42
C ARG A 37 -4.54 -6.00 -3.00
N VAL A 38 -4.01 -6.49 -4.11
CA VAL A 38 -2.91 -5.85 -4.83
C VAL A 38 -3.42 -5.32 -6.17
N ARG A 39 -3.16 -4.05 -6.44
CA ARG A 39 -3.50 -3.39 -7.70
C ARG A 39 -2.31 -2.61 -8.24
N GLY A 40 -1.98 -2.83 -9.50
CA GLY A 40 -0.93 -2.10 -10.19
C GLY A 40 -1.17 -2.12 -11.70
N ARG A 41 -0.19 -1.66 -12.48
CA ARG A 41 -0.25 -1.75 -13.94
C ARG A 41 -0.25 -3.22 -14.37
N GLY A 42 -1.36 -3.70 -14.92
CA GLY A 42 -1.51 -5.09 -15.36
C GLY A 42 -1.77 -6.10 -14.23
N ILE A 43 -1.74 -5.68 -12.96
CA ILE A 43 -1.90 -6.56 -11.79
C ILE A 43 -3.20 -6.21 -11.08
N ARG A 44 -4.08 -7.19 -10.88
CA ARG A 44 -5.26 -7.11 -10.01
C ARG A 44 -5.45 -8.46 -9.32
N ALA A 45 -5.00 -8.55 -8.07
CA ALA A 45 -5.13 -9.75 -7.25
C ALA A 45 -5.87 -9.41 -5.95
N SER A 46 -6.60 -10.39 -5.41
CA SER A 46 -7.35 -10.33 -4.15
C SER A 46 -7.09 -11.62 -3.40
N GLN A 47 -7.32 -11.65 -2.08
CA GLN A 47 -7.00 -12.80 -1.22
C GLN A 47 -5.53 -13.24 -1.25
N VAL A 48 -4.61 -12.31 -1.53
CA VAL A 48 -3.16 -12.58 -1.59
C VAL A 48 -2.62 -12.70 -0.17
N SER A 49 -1.80 -13.72 0.11
CA SER A 49 -1.26 -13.92 1.46
C SER A 49 -0.12 -12.95 1.79
N TYR A 50 0.22 -12.81 3.08
CA TYR A 50 1.39 -12.06 3.52
C TYR A 50 2.68 -12.51 2.83
N GLU A 51 2.90 -13.82 2.70
CA GLU A 51 4.10 -14.41 2.10
C GLU A 51 4.22 -14.06 0.62
N GLU A 52 3.11 -14.11 -0.11
CA GLU A 52 3.05 -13.74 -1.53
C GLU A 52 3.29 -12.25 -1.74
N VAL A 53 2.66 -11.38 -0.93
CA VAL A 53 2.90 -9.93 -0.99
C VAL A 53 4.35 -9.61 -0.63
N SER A 54 4.92 -10.26 0.39
CA SER A 54 6.30 -10.03 0.81
C SER A 54 7.29 -10.44 -0.27
N ARG A 55 7.07 -11.60 -0.91
CA ARG A 55 7.87 -12.05 -2.05
C ARG A 55 7.76 -11.10 -3.22
N PHE A 56 6.55 -10.64 -3.54
CA PHE A 56 6.33 -9.65 -4.59
C PHE A 56 7.10 -8.35 -4.34
N LEU A 57 7.10 -7.84 -3.10
CA LEU A 57 7.83 -6.62 -2.72
C LEU A 57 9.35 -6.77 -2.80
N ASP A 58 9.89 -7.97 -2.55
CA ASP A 58 11.32 -8.25 -2.54
C ASP A 58 11.88 -8.62 -3.92
N GLU A 59 11.15 -9.43 -4.68
CA GLU A 59 11.66 -10.07 -5.91
C GLU A 59 11.20 -9.36 -7.20
N GLU A 60 9.99 -8.78 -7.23
CA GLU A 60 9.40 -8.26 -8.47
C GLU A 60 9.64 -6.77 -8.71
N PHE A 61 10.15 -6.03 -7.71
CA PHE A 61 10.40 -4.60 -7.83
C PHE A 61 11.74 -4.32 -8.52
N PRO A 62 11.77 -3.65 -9.69
CA PRO A 62 13.01 -3.45 -10.40
C PRO A 62 13.94 -2.44 -9.71
N GLY A 63 15.15 -2.87 -9.33
CA GLY A 63 16.11 -2.06 -8.57
C GLY A 63 16.61 -0.76 -9.23
N TYR A 64 16.27 -0.49 -10.49
CA TYR A 64 16.60 0.76 -11.18
C TYR A 64 15.56 1.89 -10.99
N TYR A 65 14.48 1.63 -10.23
CA TYR A 65 13.53 2.66 -9.81
C TYR A 65 13.89 3.26 -8.46
N THR A 66 13.55 4.54 -8.27
CA THR A 66 13.46 5.13 -6.94
C THR A 66 12.04 4.98 -6.43
N TYR A 67 11.87 4.47 -5.21
CA TYR A 67 10.56 4.22 -4.64
C TYR A 67 10.20 5.24 -3.55
N THR A 68 8.93 5.61 -3.51
CA THR A 68 8.32 6.28 -2.37
C THR A 68 7.12 5.45 -1.93
N THR A 69 7.07 5.13 -0.65
CA THR A 69 5.96 4.41 -0.04
C THR A 69 5.16 5.35 0.84
N LYS A 70 3.84 5.27 0.72
CA LYS A 70 2.89 5.91 1.62
C LYS A 70 2.03 4.84 2.26
N VAL A 71 2.09 4.73 3.58
CA VAL A 71 1.28 3.83 4.39
C VAL A 71 0.22 4.66 5.10
N GLN A 72 -1.02 4.21 5.02
CA GLN A 72 -2.16 4.74 5.77
C GLN A 72 -2.78 3.59 6.55
N THR A 73 -2.72 3.64 7.87
CA THR A 73 -3.45 2.73 8.75
C THR A 73 -4.70 3.41 9.27
N TYR A 74 -5.81 2.70 9.25
CA TYR A 74 -7.11 3.22 9.67
C TYR A 74 -7.99 2.11 10.20
N GLU A 75 -8.93 2.44 11.07
CA GLU A 75 -9.97 1.51 11.50
C GLU A 75 -11.22 1.67 10.63
N ASP A 76 -11.87 0.58 10.28
CA ASP A 76 -13.19 0.62 9.64
C ASP A 76 -14.32 0.91 10.64
N ARG A 77 -15.55 0.91 10.13
CA ARG A 77 -16.77 1.18 10.92
C ARG A 77 -17.05 0.13 11.98
N HIS A 78 -16.41 -1.04 11.88
CA HIS A 78 -16.50 -2.15 12.82
C HIS A 78 -15.27 -2.21 13.74
N ASN A 79 -14.47 -1.14 13.79
CA ASN A 79 -13.21 -1.07 14.53
C ASN A 79 -12.19 -2.12 14.11
N VAL A 80 -12.26 -2.58 12.85
CA VAL A 80 -11.25 -3.49 12.30
C VAL A 80 -10.09 -2.65 11.74
N PRO A 81 -8.85 -2.89 12.18
CA PRO A 81 -7.70 -2.18 11.65
C PRO A 81 -7.41 -2.62 10.21
N HIS A 82 -7.06 -1.65 9.38
CA HIS A 82 -6.71 -1.80 7.98
C HIS A 82 -5.47 -1.00 7.64
N ALA A 83 -4.76 -1.45 6.61
CA ALA A 83 -3.68 -0.70 5.98
C ALA A 83 -3.96 -0.51 4.50
N ARG A 84 -3.66 0.69 4.02
CA ARG A 84 -3.49 1.02 2.60
C ARG A 84 -2.06 1.46 2.38
N ILE A 85 -1.39 0.80 1.46
CA ILE A 85 0.00 1.04 1.12
C ILE A 85 0.02 1.43 -0.36
N ASP A 86 0.42 2.66 -0.65
CA ASP A 86 0.61 3.16 -2.01
C ASP A 86 2.12 3.30 -2.27
N ILE A 87 2.63 2.52 -3.22
CA ILE A 87 4.03 2.51 -3.62
C ILE A 87 4.12 3.16 -5.01
N LYS A 88 4.97 4.17 -5.13
CA LYS A 88 5.28 4.83 -6.39
C LYS A 88 6.73 4.58 -6.75
N GLY A 89 6.97 4.05 -7.94
CA GLY A 89 8.30 3.91 -8.50
C GLY A 89 8.51 4.93 -9.62
N TRP A 90 9.62 5.66 -9.55
CA TRP A 90 10.05 6.62 -10.56
C TRP A 90 11.27 6.11 -11.31
N SER A 91 11.23 6.10 -12.65
CA SER A 91 12.40 5.76 -13.47
C SER A 91 13.18 7.01 -13.87
N GLY A 92 14.47 7.05 -13.54
CA GLY A 92 15.37 8.16 -13.89
C GLY A 92 15.05 9.47 -13.12
N LEU A 93 15.14 10.61 -13.82
CA LEU A 93 14.98 11.95 -13.22
C LEU A 93 13.52 12.42 -13.10
N SER A 94 12.52 11.59 -13.42
CA SER A 94 11.11 11.99 -13.50
C SER A 94 10.61 12.62 -12.20
N GLN A 95 11.00 12.07 -11.05
CA GLN A 95 10.64 12.59 -9.73
C GLN A 95 11.16 14.02 -9.49
N ARG A 96 12.39 14.35 -9.92
CA ARG A 96 12.97 15.69 -9.74
C ARG A 96 12.36 16.73 -10.67
N MET A 97 11.88 16.30 -11.83
CA MET A 97 11.37 17.21 -12.86
C MET A 97 9.86 17.40 -12.81
N ASN A 98 9.14 16.69 -11.93
CA ASN A 98 7.68 16.68 -11.84
C ASN A 98 7.00 16.50 -13.20
N ARG A 99 7.55 15.60 -14.03
CA ARG A 99 7.03 15.29 -15.37
C ARG A 99 6.37 13.93 -15.36
N TYR A 100 5.23 13.82 -16.04
CA TYR A 100 4.63 12.53 -16.32
C TYR A 100 5.61 11.66 -17.10
N ASN A 101 5.94 10.49 -16.56
CA ASN A 101 6.70 9.47 -17.25
C ASN A 101 5.82 8.21 -17.38
N PRO A 102 5.56 7.72 -18.61
CA PRO A 102 4.72 6.53 -18.82
C PRO A 102 5.32 5.24 -18.26
N PHE A 103 6.58 5.28 -17.81
CA PHE A 103 7.24 4.18 -17.11
C PHE A 103 7.11 4.29 -15.59
N ASP A 104 6.63 5.40 -15.03
CA ASP A 104 6.36 5.47 -13.59
C ASP A 104 5.33 4.41 -13.21
N MET A 105 5.60 3.73 -12.10
CA MET A 105 4.75 2.66 -11.60
C MET A 105 4.01 3.11 -10.35
N THR A 106 2.78 2.65 -10.21
CA THR A 106 2.01 2.79 -8.98
C THR A 106 1.39 1.46 -8.64
N ILE A 107 1.66 1.01 -7.42
CA ILE A 107 1.12 -0.21 -6.84
C ILE A 107 0.40 0.17 -5.55
N THR A 108 -0.83 -0.30 -5.40
CA THR A 108 -1.63 -0.15 -4.21
C THR A 108 -1.87 -1.53 -3.60
N ILE A 109 -1.47 -1.70 -2.35
CA ILE A 109 -1.72 -2.88 -1.53
C ILE A 109 -2.70 -2.46 -0.43
N ARG A 110 -3.76 -3.24 -0.20
CA ARG A 110 -4.74 -2.98 0.86
C ARG A 110 -5.06 -4.25 1.60
N THR A 111 -5.11 -4.19 2.93
CA THR A 111 -5.68 -5.27 3.74
C THR A 111 -7.13 -5.49 3.36
N GLU A 112 -7.53 -6.73 3.16
CA GLU A 112 -8.92 -7.11 2.99
C GLU A 112 -9.60 -7.33 4.35
N PRO A 113 -10.95 -7.31 4.42
CA PRO A 113 -11.67 -7.71 5.62
C PRO A 113 -11.26 -9.11 6.07
N PRO A 114 -11.31 -9.42 7.38
CA PRO A 114 -11.00 -10.76 7.85
C PRO A 114 -12.01 -11.74 7.24
N ALA A 115 -11.55 -12.94 6.91
CA ALA A 115 -12.38 -13.98 6.30
C ALA A 115 -13.54 -14.43 7.22
N SER A 116 -13.50 -14.11 8.52
CA SER A 116 -14.57 -14.41 9.47
C SER A 116 -14.67 -13.32 10.54
N LYS A 117 -15.89 -12.92 10.88
CA LYS A 117 -16.20 -12.23 12.14
C LYS A 117 -16.38 -13.34 13.17
N GLU A 118 -15.38 -13.58 14.01
CA GLU A 118 -15.63 -14.24 15.29
C GLU A 118 -16.21 -13.23 16.28
#